data_AF-A0A3S4BSX9-F1
#
_entry.id   AF-A0A3S4BSX9-F1
#
_cell.length_a   1.000
_cell.length_b   1.000
_cell.length_c   1.000
_cell.angle_alpha   90.00
_cell.angle_beta   90.00
_cell.angle_gamma   90.00
#
_symmetry.space_group_name_H-M   'P 1'
#
loop_
_entity.id
_entity.type
_entity.pdbx_description
1 polymer ?
#
loop_
_entity_poly.entity_id
_entity_poly.type
_entity_poly.pdbx_seq_one_letter_code
_entity_poly.pdbx_strand_id
1 'polypeptide(L)' 'MRITNTQAGPRGVNTTAGVVLLGPGEARDLDLPDAELAVARRTGWFAFGEPEPEPEPAAPAAAAPQHGGDKKPRKS' A
#
# COMPACT_ATOMS: atom_id res chain seq x y z
N MET A 1 6.58 1.97 -8.22
CA MET A 1 5.56 2.07 -9.31
C MET A 1 4.39 1.14 -9.01
N ARG A 2 3.17 1.42 -9.47
CA ARG A 2 2.04 0.50 -9.27
C ARG A 2 2.08 -0.62 -10.32
N ILE A 3 2.10 -1.87 -9.89
CA ILE A 3 2.02 -3.05 -10.76
C ILE A 3 0.83 -3.93 -10.34
N THR A 4 0.07 -4.42 -11.32
CA THR A 4 -1.13 -5.25 -11.10
C THR A 4 -1.02 -6.55 -11.87
N ASN A 5 -1.26 -7.69 -11.22
CA ASN A 5 -1.34 -9.00 -11.90
C ASN A 5 -2.69 -9.14 -12.63
N THR A 6 -2.66 -9.24 -13.96
CA THR A 6 -3.87 -9.40 -14.80
C THR A 6 -4.23 -10.84 -15.07
N GLN A 7 -3.43 -11.79 -14.59
CA GLN A 7 -3.59 -13.22 -14.85
C GLN A 7 -4.55 -13.85 -13.83
N ALA A 8 -5.18 -14.96 -14.23
CA ALA A 8 -6.07 -15.75 -13.35
C ALA A 8 -5.32 -16.52 -12.24
N GLY A 9 -3.98 -16.59 -12.32
CA GLY A 9 -3.12 -17.27 -11.35
C GLY A 9 -2.08 -16.34 -10.74
N PRO A 10 -1.46 -16.75 -9.61
CA PRO A 10 -0.42 -15.95 -8.97
C PRO A 10 0.82 -15.83 -9.86
N ARG A 11 1.40 -14.64 -9.90
CA ARG A 11 2.61 -14.34 -10.70
C ARG A 11 3.70 -13.75 -9.83
N GLY A 12 4.90 -14.31 -9.97
CA GLY A 12 6.11 -13.79 -9.35
C GLY A 12 6.68 -12.63 -10.16
N VAL A 13 7.17 -11.61 -9.46
CA VAL A 13 7.90 -10.48 -10.03
C VAL A 13 9.18 -10.26 -9.23
N ASN A 14 10.33 -10.10 -9.91
CA ASN A 14 11.57 -9.80 -9.23
C ASN A 14 11.66 -8.29 -8.94
N THR A 15 11.56 -7.94 -7.67
CA THR A 15 11.76 -6.55 -7.23
C THR A 15 13.21 -6.33 -6.82
N THR A 16 13.59 -5.08 -6.60
CA THR A 16 14.91 -4.73 -6.02
C THR A 16 15.11 -5.32 -4.62
N ALA A 17 14.03 -5.57 -3.87
CA ALA A 17 14.06 -6.18 -2.54
C ALA A 17 13.91 -7.72 -2.56
N GLY A 18 13.73 -8.32 -3.74
CA GLY A 18 13.55 -9.77 -3.91
C GLY A 18 12.24 -10.16 -4.64
N VAL A 19 11.98 -11.45 -4.74
CA VAL A 19 10.76 -11.95 -5.38
C VAL A 19 9.52 -11.60 -4.57
N VAL A 20 8.54 -10.99 -5.23
CA VAL A 20 7.20 -10.76 -4.71
C VAL A 20 6.21 -11.60 -5.51
N LEU A 21 5.28 -12.25 -4.82
CA LEU A 21 4.18 -12.99 -5.45
C LEU A 21 2.91 -12.15 -5.39
N LEU A 22 2.33 -11.86 -6.55
CA LEU A 22 1.06 -11.15 -6.68
C LEU A 22 -0.05 -12.15 -7.01
N GLY A 23 -1.11 -12.17 -6.21
CA GLY A 23 -2.33 -12.92 -6.48
C GLY A 23 -3.08 -12.39 -7.72
N PRO A 24 -4.10 -13.12 -8.21
CA PRO A 24 -4.92 -12.66 -9.34
C PRO A 24 -5.59 -11.31 -9.03
N GLY A 25 -5.40 -10.31 -9.89
CA GLY A 25 -5.95 -8.96 -9.72
C GLY A 25 -5.26 -8.11 -8.64
N GLU A 26 -4.26 -8.65 -7.93
CA GLU A 26 -3.57 -7.92 -6.89
C GLU A 26 -2.69 -6.81 -7.49
N ALA A 27 -2.79 -5.61 -6.90
CA ALA A 27 -1.98 -4.46 -7.23
C ALA A 27 -1.11 -4.06 -6.04
N ARG A 28 0.18 -3.80 -6.28
CA ARG A 28 1.11 -3.29 -5.27
C ARG A 28 2.05 -2.26 -5.85
N ASP A 29 2.53 -1.39 -4.98
CA ASP A 29 3.60 -0.46 -5.27
C ASP A 29 4.94 -1.14 -5.04
N LEU A 30 5.62 -1.47 -6.13
CA LEU A 30 6.89 -2.21 -6.12
C LEU A 30 7.97 -1.42 -6.88
N ASP A 31 9.21 -1.64 -6.49
CA ASP A 31 10.38 -1.15 -7.22
C ASP A 31 11.01 -2.30 -8.00
N LEU A 32 11.06 -2.16 -9.33
CA LEU A 32 11.64 -3.14 -10.24
C LEU A 32 12.90 -2.55 -10.86
N PRO A 33 13.97 -3.35 -11.06
CA PRO A 33 15.08 -2.94 -11.92
C PRO A 33 14.60 -2.81 -13.38
N ASP A 34 15.22 -1.91 -14.15
CA ASP A 34 14.83 -1.62 -15.54
C ASP A 34 14.77 -2.88 -16.42
N ALA A 35 15.71 -3.81 -16.21
CA ALA A 35 15.75 -5.08 -16.93
C ALA A 35 14.50 -5.94 -16.64
N GLU A 36 14.09 -6.04 -15.38
CA GLU A 36 12.87 -6.78 -15.03
C GLU A 36 11.63 -6.06 -15.56
N LEU A 37 11.58 -4.72 -15.44
CA LEU A 37 10.44 -3.94 -15.95
C LEU A 37 10.25 -4.18 -17.46
N ALA A 38 11.35 -4.22 -18.23
CA ALA A 38 11.31 -4.52 -19.66
C ALA A 38 10.78 -5.94 -19.95
N VAL A 39 11.18 -6.94 -19.15
CA VAL A 39 10.68 -8.32 -19.26
C VAL A 39 9.20 -8.38 -18.90
N ALA A 40 8.81 -7.83 -17.75
CA ALA A 40 7.44 -7.85 -17.24
C ALA A 40 6.45 -7.15 -18.18
N ARG A 41 6.85 -6.09 -18.88
CA ARG A 41 6.04 -5.47 -19.94
C ARG A 41 5.87 -6.36 -21.16
N ARG A 42 6.88 -7.15 -21.52
CA ARG A 42 6.84 -8.07 -22.67
C ARG A 42 6.01 -9.33 -22.40
N THR A 43 5.90 -9.77 -21.14
CA THR A 43 5.09 -10.96 -20.81
C THR A 43 3.59 -10.73 -20.98
N GLY A 44 3.14 -9.48 -20.82
CA GLY A 44 1.70 -9.16 -20.79
C GLY A 44 0.98 -9.66 -19.53
N TRP A 45 1.71 -10.10 -18.50
CA TRP A 45 1.12 -10.60 -17.25
C TRP A 45 0.71 -9.48 -16.28
N PHE A 46 1.21 -8.28 -16.50
CA PHE A 46 1.05 -7.18 -15.57
C PHE A 46 0.58 -5.91 -16.26
N ALA A 47 -0.27 -5.16 -15.57
CA ALA A 47 -0.58 -3.77 -15.89
C ALA A 47 0.25 -2.84 -15.00
N PHE A 48 0.66 -1.70 -15.55
CA PHE A 48 1.53 -0.73 -14.88
C PHE A 48 0.85 0.63 -14.83
N GLY A 49 0.92 1.30 -13.68
CA GLY A 49 0.34 2.62 -13.45
C GLY A 49 1.22 3.50 -12.57
N GLU A 50 0.76 4.72 -12.36
CA GLU A 50 1.35 5.60 -11.35
C GLU A 50 1.09 5.03 -9.96
N PRO A 51 2.06 5.15 -9.03
CA PRO A 51 1.83 4.78 -7.64
C PRO A 51 0.67 5.59 -7.09
N GLU A 52 -0.23 4.91 -6.36
CA GLU A 52 -1.29 5.60 -5.66
C GLU A 52 -0.63 6.42 -4.55
N PRO A 53 -0.91 7.74 -4.43
CA PRO A 53 -0.32 8.53 -3.37
C PRO A 53 -0.78 7.94 -2.04
N GLU A 54 0.18 7.45 -1.26
CA GLU A 54 -0.09 6.99 0.09
C GLU A 54 -0.75 8.15 0.83
N PRO A 55 -1.95 7.96 1.44
CA PRO A 55 -2.60 9.05 2.15
C PRO A 55 -1.63 9.51 3.24
N GLU A 56 -1.14 10.76 3.12
CA GLU A 56 -0.32 11.36 4.17
C GLU A 56 -1.04 11.13 5.51
N PRO A 57 -0.37 10.58 6.53
CA PRO A 57 -0.99 10.43 7.83
C PRO A 57 -1.38 11.83 8.28
N ALA A 58 -2.70 12.08 8.34
CA ALA A 58 -3.23 13.33 8.83
C ALA A 58 -2.53 13.66 10.14
N ALA A 59 -1.83 14.80 10.17
CA ALA A 59 -1.11 15.27 11.34
C ALA A 59 -1.99 15.11 12.60
N PRO A 60 -1.45 14.63 13.73
CA PRO A 60 -2.26 14.41 14.92
C PRO A 60 -2.94 15.73 15.28
N ALA A 61 -4.27 15.75 15.20
CA ALA A 61 -5.09 16.86 15.64
C ALA A 61 -4.67 17.22 17.07
N ALA A 62 -4.23 18.47 17.22
CA ALA A 62 -3.81 19.05 18.49
C ALA A 62 -4.76 18.64 19.61
N ALA A 63 -4.18 18.11 20.69
CA ALA A 63 -4.88 17.80 21.92
C ALA A 63 -5.68 19.04 22.37
N ALA A 64 -7.00 18.95 22.33
CA ALA A 64 -7.87 19.94 22.93
C ALA A 64 -7.63 19.98 24.45
N PRO A 65 -7.52 21.16 25.08
CA PRO A 65 -7.33 21.26 26.52
C PRO A 65 -8.58 20.74 27.23
N GLN A 66 -8.39 19.78 28.14
CA GLN A 66 -9.48 19.35 29.03
C GLN A 66 -9.85 20.51 29.96
N HIS A 67 -10.97 21.16 29.68
CA HIS A 67 -11.54 22.20 30.51
C HIS A 67 -12.78 21.65 31.23
N GLY A 68 -12.64 21.47 32.55
CA GLY A 68 -13.66 21.75 33.55
C GLY A 68 -14.85 20.79 33.70
N GLY A 69 -15.09 20.37 34.95
CA GLY A 69 -16.46 20.12 35.39
C GLY A 69 -16.65 19.02 36.43
N ASP A 70 -16.39 19.32 37.69
CA ASP A 70 -16.90 18.65 38.88
C ASP A 70 -18.34 18.10 38.77
N LYS A 71 -18.56 16.84 39.23
CA LYS A 71 -19.75 16.47 40.03
C LYS A 71 -19.61 15.13 40.78
N LYS A 72 -19.12 15.25 42.01
CA LYS A 72 -19.40 14.55 43.30
C LYS A 72 -19.74 13.04 43.39
N PRO A 73 -19.34 12.37 44.50
CA PRO A 73 -19.39 10.92 44.68
C PRO A 73 -20.76 10.44 45.20
N ARG A 74 -21.14 9.19 44.89
CA ARG A 74 -22.23 8.47 45.57
C ARG A 74 -21.86 7.00 45.79
N LYS A 75 -21.86 6.65 47.07
CA LYS A 75 -21.61 5.36 47.70
C LYS A 75 -22.90 4.52 47.63
N SER A 76 -22.79 3.23 47.41
CA SER A 76 -23.71 2.22 47.95
C SER A 76 -22.98 0.91 48.15
#